data_AF-A0A2X3EXC2-F1
#
_entry.id   AF-A0A2X3EXC2-F1
#
_cell.length_a   1.000
_cell.length_b   1.000
_cell.length_c   1.000
_cell.angle_alpha   90.00
_cell.angle_beta   90.00
_cell.angle_gamma   90.00
#
_symmetry.space_group_name_H-M   'P 1'
#
loop_
_entity.id
_entity.type
_entity.pdbx_description
1 polymer ?
#
loop_
_entity_poly.entity_id
_entity_poly.type
_entity_poly.pdbx_seq_one_letter_code
_entity_poly.pdbx_strand_id
1 'polypeptide(L)'
;MVRSGEVSAPIVIGRDHLDSGSVASPNRETEAMRDGSDAVSDWPLLNALLNTASGATWVSLHHGGGVAWASRNTPGWLSSAMVPMKRARIARVLHNDPATGVMRHADAGYEIAIECAAEQGLNLPMVAATQGNAK
;
A
#
# COMPACT_ATOMS: atom_id res chain seq x y z
N MET A 1 -6.81 17.33 18.94
CA MET A 1 -7.02 15.94 19.35
C MET A 1 -5.99 15.51 20.41
N VAL A 2 -5.18 14.46 20.26
CA VAL A 2 -4.41 13.90 21.40
C VAL A 2 -3.44 14.91 22.05
N ARG A 3 -2.64 15.65 21.27
CA ARG A 3 -1.71 16.66 21.82
C ARG A 3 -2.43 17.77 22.58
N SER A 4 -3.64 18.14 22.16
CA SER A 4 -4.42 19.19 22.81
C SER A 4 -5.30 18.67 23.96
N GLY A 5 -5.25 17.38 24.29
CA GLY A 5 -6.06 16.76 25.34
C GLY A 5 -7.54 16.54 24.98
N GLU A 6 -7.97 16.94 23.79
CA GLU A 6 -9.34 16.68 23.30
C GLU A 6 -9.62 15.17 23.17
N VAL A 7 -8.59 14.37 22.89
CA VAL A 7 -8.63 12.91 22.99
C VAL A 7 -7.72 12.49 24.13
N SER A 8 -8.27 11.73 25.09
CA SER A 8 -7.62 11.42 26.37
C SER A 8 -6.48 10.40 26.28
N ALA A 9 -6.35 9.67 25.18
CA ALA A 9 -5.35 8.63 24.99
C ALA A 9 -4.80 8.60 23.55
N PRO A 10 -3.63 8.00 23.31
CA PRO A 10 -3.09 7.82 21.96
C PRO A 10 -4.02 7.02 21.04
N ILE A 11 -4.05 7.40 19.76
CA ILE A 11 -4.87 6.72 18.74
C ILE A 11 -4.02 5.74 17.93
N VAL A 12 -4.57 4.53 17.82
CA VAL A 12 -4.34 3.47 16.84
C VAL A 12 -4.73 3.81 15.39
N ILE A 13 -3.83 4.04 14.44
CA ILE A 13 -4.19 4.09 13.00
C ILE A 13 -3.62 2.87 12.29
N GLY A 14 -4.48 2.08 11.66
CA GLY A 14 -4.13 0.94 10.81
C GLY A 14 -5.25 0.63 9.81
N ARG A 15 -5.16 -0.53 9.17
CA ARG A 15 -6.14 -1.01 8.18
C ARG A 15 -6.16 -2.54 8.11
N ASP A 16 -7.16 -3.08 7.43
CA ASP A 16 -7.11 -4.46 6.95
C ASP A 16 -5.97 -4.62 5.92
N HIS A 17 -5.58 -5.85 5.62
CA HIS A 17 -4.59 -6.16 4.59
C HIS A 17 -5.16 -5.97 3.16
N LEU A 18 -6.47 -5.82 3.03
CA LEU A 18 -7.18 -5.54 1.78
C LEU A 18 -7.14 -4.05 1.44
N ASP A 19 -6.02 -3.60 0.89
CA ASP A 19 -5.84 -2.24 0.39
C ASP A 19 -5.02 -2.24 -0.90
N SER A 20 -5.15 -1.15 -1.66
CA SER A 20 -4.66 -0.95 -3.03
C SER A 20 -3.22 -1.39 -3.31
N GLY A 21 -2.30 -1.29 -2.34
CA GLY A 21 -0.89 -1.68 -2.48
C GLY A 21 -0.45 -2.88 -1.67
N SER A 22 -1.35 -3.47 -0.87
CA SER A 22 -0.98 -4.38 0.22
C SER A 22 -1.45 -5.81 0.05
N VAL A 23 -1.95 -6.16 -1.14
CA VAL A 23 -2.46 -7.49 -1.43
C VAL A 23 -2.12 -7.92 -2.86
N ALA A 24 -1.76 -9.20 -3.01
CA ALA A 24 -1.80 -9.91 -4.28
C ALA A 24 -2.70 -11.13 -4.08
N SER A 25 -3.83 -11.19 -4.79
CA SER A 25 -4.91 -12.17 -4.59
C SER A 25 -5.69 -12.35 -5.90
N PRO A 26 -5.23 -13.26 -6.80
CA PRO A 26 -5.76 -13.41 -8.17
C PRO A 26 -7.22 -13.82 -8.27
N ASN A 27 -7.84 -14.29 -7.19
CA ASN A 27 -9.25 -14.70 -7.16
C ASN A 27 -10.13 -13.68 -6.41
N ARG A 28 -9.59 -12.51 -6.08
CA ARG A 28 -10.27 -11.41 -5.38
C ARG A 28 -9.68 -10.05 -5.78
N GLU A 29 -8.78 -9.49 -4.96
CA GLU A 29 -8.38 -8.08 -5.06
C GLU A 29 -7.52 -7.75 -6.28
N THR A 30 -6.86 -8.75 -6.86
CA THR A 30 -6.03 -8.59 -8.06
C THR A 30 -6.50 -9.50 -9.19
N GLU A 31 -7.77 -9.91 -9.16
CA GLU A 31 -8.39 -10.66 -10.25
C GLU A 31 -8.53 -9.78 -11.49
N ALA A 32 -8.08 -10.29 -12.64
CA ALA A 32 -8.18 -9.64 -13.94
C ALA A 32 -7.58 -8.24 -13.97
N MET A 33 -6.35 -8.09 -13.47
CA MET A 33 -5.58 -6.87 -13.65
C MET A 33 -5.43 -6.58 -15.14
N ARG A 34 -5.48 -5.31 -15.53
CA ARG A 34 -5.50 -4.88 -16.94
C ARG A 34 -4.33 -5.44 -17.77
N ASP A 35 -3.17 -5.58 -17.16
CA ASP A 35 -1.94 -6.07 -17.76
C ASP A 35 -1.69 -7.58 -17.49
N GLY A 36 -2.60 -8.25 -16.79
CA GLY A 36 -2.48 -9.66 -16.40
C GLY A 36 -1.53 -9.90 -15.22
N SER A 37 -1.16 -8.87 -14.45
CA SER A 37 -0.23 -8.99 -13.31
C SER A 37 -0.87 -9.61 -12.04
N ASP A 38 -1.96 -10.37 -12.18
CA ASP A 38 -2.82 -10.82 -11.08
C ASP A 38 -2.04 -11.49 -9.95
N ALA A 39 -1.09 -12.35 -10.30
CA ALA A 39 -0.32 -13.19 -9.37
C ALA A 39 1.01 -12.59 -8.91
N VAL A 40 1.35 -11.37 -9.32
CA VAL A 40 2.60 -10.71 -8.93
C VAL A 40 2.53 -10.31 -7.46
N SER A 41 3.29 -11.00 -6.60
CA SER A 41 3.29 -10.77 -5.16
C SER A 41 4.38 -9.82 -4.67
N ASP A 42 5.21 -9.25 -5.53
CA ASP A 42 6.26 -8.30 -5.10
C ASP A 42 5.68 -7.09 -4.37
N TRP A 43 4.51 -6.61 -4.80
CA TRP A 43 3.87 -5.41 -4.27
C TRP A 43 3.56 -5.46 -2.76
N PRO A 44 2.84 -6.46 -2.21
CA PRO A 44 2.63 -6.55 -0.76
C PRO A 44 3.92 -6.73 0.05
N LEU A 45 4.95 -7.39 -0.50
CA LEU A 45 6.26 -7.47 0.16
C LEU A 45 6.93 -6.10 0.23
N LEU A 46 6.96 -5.37 -0.89
CA LEU A 46 7.51 -4.01 -0.95
C LEU A 46 6.73 -3.03 -0.07
N ASN A 47 5.39 -3.16 -0.01
CA ASN A 47 4.56 -2.36 0.89
C ASN A 47 4.95 -2.58 2.36
N ALA A 48 5.14 -3.83 2.80
CA ALA A 48 5.57 -4.12 4.17
C ALA A 48 6.98 -3.57 4.47
N LEU A 49 7.93 -3.76 3.55
CA LEU A 49 9.30 -3.25 3.68
C LEU A 49 9.30 -1.71 3.74
N LEU A 50 8.53 -1.05 2.88
CA LEU A 50 8.44 0.41 2.85
C LEU A 50 7.74 0.95 4.10
N ASN A 51 6.71 0.29 4.62
CA ASN A 51 6.08 0.66 5.89
C ASN A 51 7.04 0.52 7.07
N THR A 52 7.87 -0.53 7.07
CA THR A 52 8.95 -0.73 8.05
C THR A 52 9.93 0.44 7.98
N ALA A 53 10.42 0.78 6.78
CA ALA A 53 11.35 1.89 6.56
C ALA A 53 10.74 3.27 6.87
N SER A 54 9.44 3.45 6.59
CA SER A 54 8.71 4.71 6.85
C SER A 54 8.53 4.97 8.35
N GLY A 55 8.61 3.91 9.15
CA GLY A 55 8.50 3.94 10.59
C GLY A 55 7.11 3.60 11.08
N ALA A 56 6.44 2.60 10.53
CA ALA A 56 5.32 1.96 11.21
C ALA A 56 5.79 1.40 12.58
N THR A 57 4.90 1.27 13.56
CA THR A 57 5.21 0.65 14.87
C THR A 57 5.15 -0.86 14.82
N TRP A 58 4.25 -1.42 14.02
CA TRP A 58 4.34 -2.81 13.61
C TRP A 58 3.94 -2.93 12.15
N VAL A 59 4.47 -3.97 11.53
CA VAL A 59 4.16 -4.40 10.18
C VAL A 59 3.93 -5.91 10.23
N SER A 60 2.90 -6.38 9.54
CA SER A 60 2.61 -7.80 9.36
C SER A 60 2.74 -8.19 7.89
N LEU A 61 3.22 -9.40 7.64
CA LEU A 61 3.19 -10.06 6.33
C LEU A 61 2.55 -11.42 6.50
N HIS A 62 1.37 -11.59 5.90
CA HIS A 62 0.56 -12.80 6.01
C HIS A 62 0.39 -13.45 4.64
N HIS A 63 0.17 -14.76 4.70
CA HIS A 63 -0.11 -15.60 3.55
C HIS A 63 -1.47 -16.27 3.69
N GLY A 64 -2.26 -16.31 2.62
CA GLY A 64 -3.54 -17.04 2.58
C GLY A 64 -4.72 -16.38 3.29
N GLY A 65 -4.62 -15.09 3.64
CA GLY A 65 -5.77 -14.35 4.19
C GLY A 65 -6.92 -14.23 3.18
N GLY A 66 -8.16 -14.37 3.64
CA GLY A 66 -9.36 -14.25 2.79
C GLY A 66 -9.67 -15.47 1.92
N VAL A 67 -8.71 -15.95 1.12
CA VAL A 67 -8.89 -17.05 0.14
C VAL A 67 -8.43 -18.43 0.64
N ALA A 68 -7.90 -18.50 1.87
CA ALA A 68 -7.33 -19.67 2.52
C ALA A 68 -6.07 -20.25 1.83
N TRP A 69 -5.26 -20.97 2.61
CA TRP A 69 -4.06 -21.71 2.16
C TRP A 69 -4.33 -22.70 1.01
N ALA A 70 -5.59 -23.11 0.82
CA ALA A 70 -5.99 -24.23 -0.02
C ALA A 70 -6.62 -23.85 -1.38
N SER A 71 -6.61 -22.58 -1.80
CA SER A 71 -6.94 -22.27 -3.19
C SER A 71 -5.84 -22.88 -4.07
N ARG A 72 -6.21 -23.85 -4.93
CA ARG A 72 -5.28 -24.61 -5.81
C ARG A 72 -4.48 -23.74 -6.80
N ASN A 73 -4.68 -22.43 -6.78
CA ASN A 73 -3.99 -21.40 -7.55
C ASN A 73 -3.43 -20.35 -6.57
N THR A 74 -2.16 -20.01 -6.76
CA THR A 74 -1.28 -19.06 -6.04
C THR A 74 -1.89 -18.38 -4.80
N PRO A 75 -1.54 -18.80 -3.57
CA PRO A 75 -2.11 -18.21 -2.37
C PRO A 75 -1.56 -16.80 -2.13
N GLY A 76 -2.48 -15.87 -1.86
CA GLY A 76 -2.18 -14.44 -1.84
C GLY A 76 -1.29 -13.98 -0.69
N TRP A 77 -0.56 -12.89 -0.91
CA TRP A 77 0.28 -12.21 0.07
C TRP A 77 -0.33 -10.87 0.49
N LEU A 78 -0.23 -10.56 1.77
CA LEU A 78 -1.03 -9.51 2.40
C LEU A 78 -0.21 -8.79 3.48
N SER A 79 -0.16 -7.47 3.49
CA SER A 79 0.53 -6.67 4.51
C SER A 79 -0.38 -5.66 5.23
N SER A 80 -0.07 -5.31 6.48
CA SER A 80 -0.67 -4.18 7.20
C SER A 80 0.36 -3.49 8.08
N ALA A 81 0.13 -2.21 8.38
CA ALA A 81 0.99 -1.36 9.19
C ALA A 81 0.17 -0.50 10.15
N MET A 82 0.70 -0.27 11.35
CA MET A 82 0.08 0.61 12.36
C MET A 82 1.07 1.67 12.81
N VAL A 83 0.61 2.91 13.02
CA VAL A 83 1.48 4.01 13.46
C VAL A 83 0.86 4.82 14.62
N PRO A 84 1.52 4.94 15.79
CA PRO A 84 1.14 5.83 16.86
C PRO A 84 1.64 7.25 16.60
N MET A 85 1.11 8.20 17.37
CA MET A 85 1.19 9.63 17.10
C MET A 85 2.56 10.31 17.27
N LYS A 86 3.54 9.95 16.43
CA LYS A 86 4.70 10.79 16.14
C LYS A 86 4.55 11.39 14.74
N ARG A 87 4.35 12.71 14.66
CA ARG A 87 3.99 13.46 13.44
C ARG A 87 4.81 13.08 12.20
N ALA A 88 6.13 12.96 12.34
CA ALA A 88 7.01 12.63 11.22
C ALA A 88 6.84 11.19 10.70
N ARG A 89 6.54 10.22 11.58
CA ARG A 89 6.28 8.83 11.20
C ARG A 89 4.92 8.71 10.52
N ILE A 90 3.89 9.35 11.08
CA ILE A 90 2.55 9.40 10.48
C ILE A 90 2.61 9.96 9.06
N ALA A 91 3.26 11.11 8.88
CA ALA A 91 3.31 11.77 7.58
C ALA A 91 3.94 10.89 6.48
N ARG A 92 4.97 10.10 6.82
CA ARG A 92 5.58 9.17 5.86
C ARG A 92 4.76 7.91 5.66
N VAL A 93 4.31 7.26 6.74
CA VAL A 93 3.57 5.99 6.65
C VAL A 93 2.24 6.20 5.92
N LEU A 94 1.46 7.22 6.30
CA LEU A 94 0.17 7.50 5.67
C LEU A 94 0.27 8.15 4.29
N HIS A 95 1.48 8.50 3.84
CA HIS A 95 1.73 8.87 2.45
C HIS A 95 2.18 7.64 1.64
N ASN A 96 3.24 6.97 2.11
CA ASN A 96 3.89 5.88 1.40
C ASN A 96 2.99 4.64 1.26
N ASP A 97 2.23 4.28 2.29
CA ASP A 97 1.35 3.10 2.27
C ASP A 97 0.32 3.17 1.14
N PRO A 98 -0.58 4.17 1.05
CA PRO A 98 -1.49 4.30 -0.08
C PRO A 98 -0.77 4.65 -1.40
N ALA A 99 0.36 5.38 -1.37
CA ALA A 99 1.13 5.68 -2.57
C ALA A 99 1.68 4.41 -3.25
N THR A 100 1.97 3.35 -2.50
CA THR A 100 2.33 2.06 -3.12
C THR A 100 1.18 1.43 -3.91
N GLY A 101 -0.07 1.67 -3.50
CA GLY A 101 -1.24 1.23 -4.25
C GLY A 101 -1.46 2.01 -5.54
N VAL A 102 -1.27 3.33 -5.48
CA VAL A 102 -1.26 4.18 -6.69
C VAL A 102 -0.13 3.75 -7.64
N MET A 103 1.08 3.54 -7.13
CA MET A 103 2.22 3.02 -7.88
C MET A 103 1.88 1.71 -8.60
N ARG A 104 1.36 0.71 -7.87
CA ARG A 104 1.02 -0.60 -8.41
C ARG A 104 0.00 -0.51 -9.56
N HIS A 105 -1.05 0.28 -9.38
CA HIS A 105 -2.10 0.40 -10.41
C HIS A 105 -1.67 1.28 -11.58
N ALA A 106 -0.78 2.27 -11.35
CA ALA A 106 -0.17 3.03 -12.44
C ALA A 106 0.76 2.14 -13.28
N ASP A 107 1.53 1.26 -12.63
CA ASP A 107 2.37 0.26 -13.30
C ASP A 107 1.55 -0.71 -14.17
N ALA A 108 0.42 -1.19 -13.64
CA ALA A 108 -0.54 -2.00 -14.39
C ALA A 108 -1.32 -1.24 -15.47
N GLY A 109 -1.05 0.06 -15.65
CA GLY A 109 -1.58 0.87 -16.74
C GLY A 109 -2.99 1.43 -16.52
N TYR A 110 -3.47 1.59 -15.28
CA TYR A 110 -4.75 2.27 -15.01
C TYR A 110 -4.59 3.80 -15.08
N GLU A 111 -5.32 4.47 -15.97
CA GLU A 111 -5.18 5.92 -16.19
C GLU A 111 -5.49 6.73 -14.94
N ILE A 112 -6.53 6.34 -14.20
CA ILE A 112 -6.90 6.99 -12.93
C ILE A 112 -5.77 6.96 -11.89
N ALA A 113 -4.94 5.91 -11.90
CA ALA A 113 -3.81 5.79 -10.99
C ALA A 113 -2.62 6.62 -11.47
N ILE A 114 -2.40 6.69 -12.79
CA ILE A 114 -1.39 7.56 -13.40
C ILE A 114 -1.71 9.03 -13.13
N GLU A 115 -2.98 9.42 -13.27
CA GLU A 115 -3.47 10.77 -12.97
C GLU A 115 -3.28 11.08 -11.48
N CYS A 116 -3.71 10.19 -10.58
CA CYS A 116 -3.49 10.35 -9.14
C CYS A 116 -2.00 10.48 -8.79
N ALA A 117 -1.13 9.68 -9.42
CA ALA A 117 0.31 9.77 -9.21
C ALA A 117 0.87 11.14 -9.60
N ALA A 118 0.42 11.71 -10.72
CA ALA A 118 0.81 13.04 -11.17
C ALA A 118 0.28 14.14 -10.23
N GLU A 119 -1.01 14.07 -9.85
CA GLU A 119 -1.65 15.02 -8.94
C GLU A 119 -0.99 15.07 -7.56
N GLN A 120 -0.62 13.90 -7.03
CA GLN A 120 0.02 13.77 -5.72
C GLN A 120 1.54 13.96 -5.77
N GLY A 121 2.12 14.18 -6.96
CA GLY A 121 3.56 14.38 -7.15
C GLY A 121 4.39 13.16 -6.76
N LEU A 122 3.89 11.94 -6.99
CA LEU A 122 4.63 10.72 -6.72
C LEU A 122 5.82 10.60 -7.66
N ASN A 123 6.96 10.13 -7.16
CA ASN A 123 8.14 9.85 -8.00
C ASN A 123 8.08 8.40 -8.49
N LEU A 124 7.54 8.18 -9.68
CA LEU A 124 7.44 6.87 -10.31
C LEU A 124 8.36 6.81 -11.55
N PRO A 125 9.61 6.31 -11.44
CA PRO A 125 10.64 6.46 -12.48
C PRO A 125 10.24 6.01 -13.89
N MET A 126 9.36 5.01 -13.98
CA MET A 126 8.91 4.43 -15.25
C MET A 126 7.59 5.02 -15.78
N VAL A 127 6.91 5.87 -15.00
CA VAL A 127 5.64 6.51 -15.39
C VAL A 127 5.92 7.93 -15.87
N ALA A 128 5.86 8.14 -17.19
CA ALA A 128 6.22 9.40 -17.83
C ALA A 128 5.48 10.63 -17.26
N ALA A 129 4.20 10.49 -16.90
CA ALA A 129 3.38 11.56 -16.33
C ALA A 129 3.90 12.10 -14.98
N THR A 130 4.78 11.36 -14.31
CA THR A 130 5.39 11.77 -13.04
C THR A 130 6.79 12.38 -13.21
N GLN A 131 7.37 12.29 -14.41
CA GLN A 131 8.71 12.79 -14.70
C GLN A 131 8.67 14.31 -14.89
N GLY A 132 9.53 15.02 -14.15
CA GLY A 132 9.59 16.50 -14.13
C GLY A 132 9.14 17.15 -12.82
N ASN A 133 8.54 16.37 -11.91
CA ASN A 133 8.22 16.81 -10.54
C ASN A 133 9.31 16.46 -9.51
N ALA A 134 10.32 15.68 -9.90
CA ALA A 134 11.48 15.41 -9.06
C ALA A 134 12.34 16.68 -8.93
N LYS A 135 12.17 17.41 -7.83
CA LYS A 135 13.11 18.43 -7.36
C LYS A 135 14.13 17.82 -6.42
#